data_AF-A0A7K3TIP1-F1
#
_entry.id   AF-A0A7K3TIP1-F1
#
_cell.length_a   1.000
_cell.length_b   1.000
_cell.length_c   1.000
_cell.angle_alpha   90.00
_cell.angle_beta   90.00
_cell.angle_gamma   90.00
#
_symmetry.space_group_name_H-M   'P 1'
#
loop_
_entity.id
_entity.type
_entity.pdbx_description
1 polymer ?
#
loop_
_entity_poly.entity_id
_entity_poly.type
_entity_poly.pdbx_seq_one_letter_code
_entity_poly.pdbx_strand_id
1 'polypeptide(L)'
;MSAATCGSVSVLTLGLPASAAVPAEKGALPKAAFVGRGPISAKLKARLVGDIASITLLGLLRPANTGAAEGRRVREILVLGLRLAGSAAAGGTGEPRVPVEVIEHIAAQRPGGILFVCVADGAADGGEADGKPAERCVLAVRRRLPGRAGHVERFAVYAGEWSDPADVLVEAAGATMDEVWDSVCSQVIFGTEDPADLDARLLRRDRIAVLEAEETRLVGDHKRAKDAVKRNEAFAKLAKVRAELAQLRG
;
A
#
# COMPACT_ATOMS: atom_id res chain seq x y z
N MET A 1 -15.94 5.15 -25.44
CA MET A 1 -15.17 4.01 -24.90
C MET A 1 -15.25 4.10 -23.38
N SER A 2 -15.58 3.00 -22.70
CA SER A 2 -15.56 2.94 -21.23
C SER A 2 -14.14 2.73 -20.71
N ALA A 3 -13.85 3.27 -19.53
CA ALA A 3 -12.58 3.01 -18.84
C ALA A 3 -12.55 1.58 -18.27
N ALA A 4 -11.36 1.01 -18.15
CA ALA A 4 -11.14 -0.24 -17.46
C ALA A 4 -11.46 -0.11 -15.96
N THR A 5 -12.04 -1.18 -15.40
CA THR A 5 -12.49 -1.22 -14.01
C THR A 5 -11.94 -2.43 -13.26
N CYS A 6 -11.86 -2.30 -11.94
CA CYS A 6 -11.65 -3.38 -11.00
C CYS A 6 -12.75 -3.28 -9.94
N GLY A 7 -13.81 -4.08 -10.07
CA GLY A 7 -15.05 -3.83 -9.33
C GLY A 7 -15.69 -2.52 -9.78
N SER A 8 -16.10 -1.69 -8.83
CA SER A 8 -16.61 -0.33 -9.07
C SER A 8 -15.51 0.70 -9.35
N VAL A 9 -14.24 0.37 -9.10
CA VAL A 9 -13.12 1.34 -9.19
C VAL A 9 -12.57 1.44 -10.62
N SER A 10 -12.35 2.66 -11.09
CA SER A 10 -11.62 3.01 -12.32
C SER A 10 -10.70 4.20 -12.08
N VAL A 11 -9.90 4.58 -13.08
CA VAL A 11 -9.12 5.84 -13.04
C VAL A 11 -10.02 7.05 -12.77
N LEU A 12 -11.23 7.06 -13.35
CA LEU A 12 -12.15 8.19 -13.20
C LEU A 12 -12.72 8.29 -11.79
N THR A 13 -13.09 7.15 -11.18
CA THR A 13 -13.63 7.14 -9.81
C THR A 13 -12.55 7.47 -8.78
N LEU A 14 -11.27 7.20 -9.09
CA LEU A 14 -10.13 7.62 -8.26
C LEU A 14 -9.84 9.12 -8.36
N GLY A 15 -10.56 9.89 -9.19
CA GLY A 15 -10.29 11.32 -9.40
C GLY A 15 -9.09 11.62 -10.32
N LEU A 16 -8.50 10.59 -10.94
CA LEU A 16 -7.37 10.76 -11.84
C LEU A 16 -7.82 11.22 -13.25
N PRO A 17 -6.94 11.86 -14.04
CA PRO A 17 -7.29 12.40 -15.36
C PRO A 17 -7.84 11.33 -16.33
N ALA A 18 -8.91 11.67 -17.06
CA ALA A 18 -9.49 10.77 -18.05
C ALA A 18 -8.51 10.35 -19.16
N SER A 19 -7.54 11.22 -19.48
CA SER A 19 -6.45 10.94 -20.43
C SER A 19 -5.44 9.90 -19.93
N ALA A 20 -5.49 9.52 -18.65
CA ALA A 20 -4.73 8.40 -18.09
C ALA A 20 -5.48 7.07 -18.12
N ALA A 21 -6.80 7.08 -18.41
CA ALA A 21 -7.63 5.88 -18.37
C ALA A 21 -7.27 4.91 -19.50
N VAL A 22 -7.12 3.64 -19.16
CA VAL A 22 -7.01 2.56 -20.14
C VAL A 22 -8.42 2.15 -20.58
N PRO A 23 -8.68 1.97 -21.88
CA PRO A 23 -9.97 1.45 -22.36
C PRO A 23 -10.28 0.06 -21.80
N ALA A 24 -11.56 -0.22 -21.50
CA ALA A 24 -11.99 -1.47 -20.89
C ALA A 24 -11.50 -2.72 -21.64
N GLU A 25 -11.57 -2.70 -22.98
CA GLU A 25 -11.11 -3.79 -23.84
C GLU A 25 -9.58 -4.04 -23.83
N LYS A 26 -8.79 -3.12 -23.27
CA LYS A 26 -7.32 -3.22 -23.17
C LYS A 26 -6.80 -3.39 -21.75
N GLY A 27 -7.69 -3.34 -20.75
CA GLY A 27 -7.30 -3.33 -19.34
C GLY A 27 -6.96 -4.71 -18.79
N ALA A 28 -7.60 -5.78 -19.25
CA ALA A 28 -7.45 -7.11 -18.66
C ALA A 28 -6.03 -7.68 -18.88
N LEU A 29 -5.34 -8.03 -17.79
CA LEU A 29 -4.02 -8.64 -17.83
C LEU A 29 -4.07 -10.11 -17.37
N PRO A 30 -3.48 -11.05 -18.13
CA PRO A 30 -3.48 -12.45 -17.73
C PRO A 30 -2.55 -12.67 -16.54
N LYS A 31 -3.02 -13.38 -15.50
CA LYS A 31 -2.19 -13.72 -14.31
C LYS A 31 -0.87 -14.42 -14.70
N ALA A 32 -0.88 -15.20 -15.78
CA ALA A 32 0.30 -15.88 -16.32
C ALA A 32 1.43 -14.91 -16.69
N ALA A 33 1.14 -13.67 -17.09
CA ALA A 33 2.14 -12.64 -17.37
C ALA A 33 3.01 -12.32 -16.15
N PHE A 34 2.47 -12.50 -14.94
CA PHE A 34 3.15 -12.23 -13.68
C PHE A 34 3.76 -13.47 -13.03
N VAL A 35 3.44 -14.68 -13.52
CA VAL A 35 4.08 -15.93 -13.06
C VAL A 35 5.40 -16.17 -13.81
N GLY A 36 5.47 -15.84 -15.10
CA GLY A 36 6.58 -16.22 -15.97
C GLY A 36 7.85 -15.37 -15.85
N ARG A 37 7.85 -14.29 -15.05
CA ARG A 37 8.99 -13.38 -14.94
C ARG A 37 9.73 -13.57 -13.62
N GLY A 38 10.76 -14.41 -13.65
CA GLY A 38 11.67 -14.64 -12.54
C GLY A 38 11.27 -15.78 -11.60
N PRO A 39 12.10 -16.11 -10.60
CA PRO A 39 11.83 -17.19 -9.66
C PRO A 39 10.59 -16.87 -8.81
N ILE A 40 9.60 -17.75 -8.82
CA ILE A 40 8.40 -17.66 -7.99
C ILE A 40 8.26 -18.95 -7.17
N SER A 41 8.05 -18.82 -5.86
CA SER A 41 7.81 -20.00 -5.02
C SER A 41 6.46 -20.64 -5.37
N ALA A 42 6.33 -21.95 -5.17
CA ALA A 42 5.05 -22.64 -5.39
C ALA A 42 3.92 -22.04 -4.54
N LYS A 43 4.24 -21.63 -3.30
CA LYS A 43 3.31 -20.94 -2.40
C LYS A 43 2.84 -19.60 -2.97
N LEU A 44 3.76 -18.77 -3.44
CA LEU A 44 3.43 -17.46 -4.03
C LEU A 44 2.66 -17.60 -5.34
N LYS A 45 3.00 -18.59 -6.17
CA LYS A 45 2.24 -18.92 -7.38
C LYS A 45 0.80 -19.33 -7.04
N ALA A 46 0.61 -20.17 -6.02
CA ALA A 46 -0.72 -20.56 -5.56
C ALA A 46 -1.52 -19.36 -5.05
N ARG A 47 -0.89 -18.46 -4.29
CA ARG A 47 -1.50 -17.20 -3.82
C ARG A 47 -1.90 -16.29 -4.99
N LEU A 48 -1.01 -16.04 -5.94
CA LEU A 48 -1.33 -15.21 -7.12
C LEU A 48 -2.50 -15.79 -7.94
N VAL A 49 -2.59 -17.12 -8.08
CA VAL A 49 -3.65 -17.76 -8.86
C VAL A 49 -4.97 -17.82 -8.09
N GLY A 50 -4.92 -18.18 -6.81
CA GLY A 50 -6.08 -18.44 -5.97
C GLY A 50 -6.66 -17.20 -5.26
N ASP A 51 -5.81 -16.30 -4.78
CA ASP A 51 -6.23 -15.15 -3.96
C ASP A 51 -6.59 -13.93 -4.80
N ILE A 52 -6.07 -13.82 -6.02
CA ILE A 52 -6.41 -12.75 -6.96
C ILE A 52 -7.42 -13.31 -7.95
N ALA A 53 -8.61 -12.73 -8.06
CA ALA A 53 -9.61 -13.09 -9.07
C ALA A 53 -9.21 -12.58 -10.46
N SER A 54 -8.84 -11.30 -10.58
CA SER A 54 -8.41 -10.66 -11.83
C SER A 54 -7.41 -9.54 -11.59
N ILE A 55 -6.64 -9.22 -12.65
CA ILE A 55 -5.69 -8.11 -12.68
C ILE A 55 -6.07 -7.21 -13.86
N THR A 56 -6.24 -5.92 -13.61
CA THR A 56 -6.64 -4.95 -14.63
C THR A 56 -5.69 -3.75 -14.61
N LEU A 57 -5.13 -3.39 -15.76
CA LEU A 57 -4.50 -2.09 -15.95
C LEU A 57 -5.60 -1.03 -16.07
N LEU A 58 -5.77 -0.24 -15.01
CA LEU A 58 -6.77 0.81 -14.94
C LEU A 58 -6.27 2.07 -15.65
N GLY A 59 -5.00 2.41 -15.45
CA GLY A 59 -4.45 3.68 -15.89
C GLY A 59 -2.94 3.71 -16.04
N LEU A 60 -2.47 4.72 -16.76
CA LEU A 60 -1.06 5.00 -16.96
C LEU A 60 -0.79 6.50 -16.86
N LEU A 61 -0.24 6.93 -15.72
CA LEU A 61 0.17 8.31 -15.48
C LEU A 61 1.53 8.58 -16.12
N ARG A 62 1.60 9.64 -16.92
CA ARG A 62 2.77 10.07 -17.69
C ARG A 62 2.79 11.60 -17.75
N PRO A 63 3.94 12.24 -18.04
CA PRO A 63 4.03 13.70 -18.20
C PRO A 63 2.89 14.30 -19.04
N ALA A 64 2.55 13.64 -20.15
CA ALA A 64 1.51 14.07 -21.09
C ALA A 64 0.09 14.14 -20.51
N ASN A 65 -0.22 13.47 -19.39
CA ASN A 65 -1.56 13.48 -18.79
C ASN A 65 -1.60 13.96 -17.33
N THR A 66 -0.45 14.06 -16.66
CA THR A 66 -0.34 14.65 -15.32
C THR A 66 -0.01 16.14 -15.35
N GLY A 67 0.57 16.64 -16.45
CA GLY A 67 1.11 18.00 -16.52
C GLY A 67 2.47 18.16 -15.83
N ALA A 68 3.00 17.09 -15.24
CA ALA A 68 4.32 17.09 -14.61
C ALA A 68 5.43 16.94 -15.66
N ALA A 69 6.61 17.47 -15.37
CA ALA A 69 7.82 17.23 -16.16
C ALA A 69 8.32 15.78 -16.01
N GLU A 70 9.22 15.36 -16.90
CA GLU A 70 9.85 14.04 -16.80
C GLU A 70 10.57 13.85 -15.46
N GLY A 71 10.33 12.70 -14.82
CA GLY A 71 11.05 12.28 -13.63
C GLY A 71 12.36 11.58 -13.98
N ARG A 72 13.35 11.69 -13.08
CA ARG A 72 14.64 11.02 -13.22
C ARG A 72 14.57 9.56 -12.76
N ARG A 73 13.80 9.27 -11.71
CA ARG A 73 13.63 7.91 -11.14
C ARG A 73 12.40 7.21 -11.71
N VAL A 74 11.29 7.93 -11.81
CA VAL A 74 10.00 7.42 -12.27
C VAL A 74 9.57 8.22 -13.49
N ARG A 75 9.44 7.53 -14.63
CA ARG A 75 8.98 8.14 -15.90
C ARG A 75 7.49 7.98 -16.12
N GLU A 76 6.90 6.96 -15.51
CA GLU A 76 5.48 6.63 -15.60
C GLU A 76 5.04 5.84 -14.35
N ILE A 77 3.77 5.96 -14.00
CA ILE A 77 3.15 5.24 -12.88
C ILE A 77 1.97 4.44 -13.44
N LEU A 78 1.98 3.12 -13.21
CA LEU A 78 0.84 2.28 -13.56
C LEU A 78 -0.18 2.31 -12.42
N VAL A 79 -1.46 2.30 -12.78
CA VAL A 79 -2.56 2.03 -11.84
C VAL A 79 -3.08 0.63 -12.13
N LEU A 80 -2.79 -0.33 -11.24
CA LEU A 80 -3.18 -1.73 -11.38
C LEU A 80 -4.28 -2.09 -10.38
N GLY A 81 -5.44 -2.48 -10.90
CA GLY A 81 -6.51 -3.08 -10.12
C GLY A 81 -6.24 -4.55 -9.84
N LEU A 82 -6.37 -4.97 -8.58
CA LEU A 82 -6.34 -6.35 -8.14
C LEU A 82 -7.69 -6.70 -7.49
N ARG A 83 -8.53 -7.45 -8.20
CA ARG A 83 -9.76 -8.00 -7.60
C ARG A 83 -9.36 -9.20 -6.75
N LEU A 84 -9.66 -9.19 -5.46
CA LEU A 84 -9.38 -10.31 -4.56
C LEU A 84 -10.49 -11.37 -4.66
N ALA A 85 -10.12 -12.63 -4.55
CA ALA A 85 -11.06 -13.74 -4.47
C ALA A 85 -11.60 -13.90 -3.04
N GLY A 86 -12.89 -14.19 -2.89
CA GLY A 86 -13.60 -14.12 -1.61
C GLY A 86 -13.02 -14.93 -0.43
N SER A 87 -12.29 -16.03 -0.67
CA SER A 87 -11.65 -16.80 0.41
C SER A 87 -10.33 -16.21 0.92
N ALA A 88 -9.70 -15.30 0.15
CA ALA A 88 -8.48 -14.60 0.54
C ALA A 88 -8.75 -13.35 1.41
N ALA A 89 -10.02 -12.94 1.50
CA ALA A 89 -10.49 -11.78 2.24
C ALA A 89 -10.83 -12.07 3.72
N ALA A 90 -10.78 -13.31 4.19
CA ALA A 90 -11.03 -13.61 5.60
C ALA A 90 -9.80 -13.27 6.46
N GLY A 91 -9.58 -11.98 6.72
CA GLY A 91 -8.74 -11.54 7.83
C GLY A 91 -9.36 -11.95 9.17
N GLY A 92 -8.56 -12.02 10.23
CA GLY A 92 -9.08 -12.34 11.58
C GLY A 92 -10.06 -11.29 12.14
N THR A 93 -10.18 -10.15 11.48
CA THR A 93 -10.99 -8.97 11.86
C THR A 93 -12.24 -8.78 11.00
N GLY A 94 -12.52 -9.68 10.03
CA GLY A 94 -13.64 -9.53 9.09
C GLY A 94 -13.32 -8.64 7.86
N GLU A 95 -12.22 -7.90 7.90
CA GLU A 95 -11.75 -7.11 6.75
C GLU A 95 -10.85 -7.93 5.80
N PRO A 96 -10.87 -7.63 4.49
CA PRO A 96 -10.02 -8.28 3.51
C PRO A 96 -8.53 -8.13 3.83
N ARG A 97 -7.72 -9.13 3.46
CA ARG A 97 -6.26 -9.04 3.64
C ARG A 97 -5.60 -8.48 2.38
N VAL A 98 -4.73 -7.47 2.56
CA VAL A 98 -3.88 -6.97 1.47
C VAL A 98 -2.92 -8.07 0.98
N PRO A 99 -2.85 -8.38 -0.33
CA PRO A 99 -2.00 -9.44 -0.88
C PRO A 99 -0.54 -8.98 -1.04
N VAL A 100 0.12 -8.65 0.07
CA VAL A 100 1.46 -8.05 0.12
C VAL A 100 2.49 -8.81 -0.71
N GLU A 101 2.58 -10.14 -0.59
CA GLU A 101 3.57 -10.94 -1.33
C GLU A 101 3.34 -10.89 -2.85
N VAL A 102 2.08 -10.78 -3.29
CA VAL A 102 1.72 -10.68 -4.71
C VAL A 102 2.04 -9.28 -5.24
N ILE A 103 1.75 -8.24 -4.47
CA ILE A 103 2.09 -6.85 -4.82
C ILE A 103 3.60 -6.70 -4.98
N GLU A 104 4.38 -7.19 -4.01
CA GLU A 104 5.84 -7.18 -4.06
C GLU A 104 6.36 -7.86 -5.33
N HIS A 105 5.82 -9.04 -5.64
CA HIS A 105 6.20 -9.82 -6.82
C HIS A 105 5.86 -9.15 -8.15
N ILE A 106 4.67 -8.55 -8.28
CA ILE A 106 4.27 -7.83 -9.50
C ILE A 106 5.13 -6.58 -9.69
N ALA A 107 5.31 -5.79 -8.64
CA ALA A 107 6.07 -4.56 -8.70
C ALA A 107 7.56 -4.80 -8.95
N ALA A 108 8.14 -5.92 -8.49
CA ALA A 108 9.53 -6.26 -8.74
C ALA A 108 9.85 -6.59 -10.21
N GLN A 109 8.84 -6.85 -11.06
CA GLN A 109 9.05 -7.25 -12.46
C GLN A 109 9.32 -6.09 -13.42
N ARG A 110 9.16 -4.84 -12.98
CA ARG A 110 9.42 -3.66 -13.82
C ARG A 110 9.99 -2.49 -13.02
N PRO A 111 10.82 -1.63 -13.65
CA PRO A 111 11.16 -0.34 -13.09
C PRO A 111 9.94 0.61 -13.11
N GLY A 112 9.93 1.60 -12.23
CA GLY A 112 8.89 2.63 -12.14
C GLY A 112 7.84 2.37 -11.05
N GLY A 113 6.94 3.34 -10.87
CA GLY A 113 5.90 3.28 -9.86
C GLY A 113 4.72 2.41 -10.29
N ILE A 114 4.10 1.73 -9.32
CA ILE A 114 2.80 1.09 -9.49
C ILE A 114 1.94 1.43 -8.27
N LEU A 115 0.82 2.10 -8.52
CA LEU A 115 -0.28 2.22 -7.59
C LEU A 115 -1.18 0.99 -7.75
N PHE A 116 -1.28 0.18 -6.70
CA PHE A 116 -2.19 -0.95 -6.65
C PHE A 116 -3.52 -0.51 -6.03
N VAL A 117 -4.60 -0.95 -6.64
CA VAL A 117 -5.97 -0.73 -6.20
C VAL A 117 -6.55 -2.11 -5.90
N CYS A 118 -6.51 -2.52 -4.64
CA CYS A 118 -7.03 -3.82 -4.23
C CYS A 118 -8.50 -3.69 -3.89
N VAL A 119 -9.33 -4.51 -4.54
CA VAL A 119 -10.79 -4.48 -4.39
C VAL A 119 -11.28 -5.85 -3.97
N ALA A 120 -12.11 -5.90 -2.94
CA ALA A 120 -12.68 -7.13 -2.41
C ALA A 120 -14.16 -6.93 -2.08
N ASP A 121 -14.92 -8.01 -2.08
CA ASP A 121 -16.25 -7.99 -1.49
C ASP A 121 -16.09 -7.90 0.04
N GLY A 122 -16.78 -6.96 0.68
CA GLY A 122 -16.77 -6.78 2.13
C GLY A 122 -17.53 -7.89 2.84
N ALA A 123 -17.48 -7.87 4.17
CA ALA A 123 -18.34 -8.74 4.96
C ALA A 123 -19.81 -8.39 4.68
N ALA A 124 -20.68 -9.41 4.67
CA ALA A 124 -22.12 -9.18 4.70
C ALA A 124 -22.49 -8.67 6.09
N ASP A 125 -22.29 -7.37 6.34
CA ASP A 125 -22.79 -6.74 7.55
C ASP A 125 -24.32 -6.78 7.46
N GLY A 126 -24.96 -7.31 8.50
CA GLY A 126 -26.39 -7.70 8.54
C GLY A 126 -27.40 -6.56 8.45
N GLY A 127 -27.10 -5.48 7.74
CA GLY A 127 -28.03 -4.41 7.41
C GLY A 127 -27.62 -3.70 6.13
N GLU A 128 -28.24 -4.04 5.01
CA GLU A 128 -29.09 -3.15 4.21
C GLU A 128 -29.71 -3.84 2.98
N ALA A 129 -30.69 -3.16 2.40
CA ALA A 129 -31.91 -3.66 1.76
C ALA A 129 -31.79 -4.46 0.44
N ASP A 130 -30.60 -4.89 0.01
CA ASP A 130 -30.41 -5.54 -1.30
C ASP A 130 -29.44 -6.76 -1.32
N GLY A 131 -28.97 -7.21 -0.14
CA GLY A 131 -28.37 -8.53 0.05
C GLY A 131 -27.02 -8.81 -0.63
N LYS A 132 -26.32 -7.82 -1.19
CA LYS A 132 -24.95 -7.96 -1.70
C LYS A 132 -23.92 -7.41 -0.69
N PRO A 133 -22.80 -8.10 -0.47
CA PRO A 133 -21.71 -7.58 0.36
C PRO A 133 -21.19 -6.26 -0.23
N ALA A 134 -21.05 -5.23 0.62
CA ALA A 134 -20.53 -3.94 0.22
C ALA A 134 -19.07 -4.08 -0.26
N GLU A 135 -18.73 -3.55 -1.43
CA GLU A 135 -17.37 -3.61 -1.95
C GLU A 135 -16.43 -2.78 -1.08
N ARG A 136 -15.19 -3.23 -0.90
CA ARG A 136 -14.14 -2.55 -0.12
C ARG A 136 -12.91 -2.35 -1.00
N CYS A 137 -12.26 -1.20 -0.86
CA CYS A 137 -11.06 -0.84 -1.60
C CYS A 137 -9.92 -0.44 -0.66
N VAL A 138 -8.68 -0.77 -1.05
CA VAL A 138 -7.46 -0.25 -0.41
C VAL A 138 -6.40 0.03 -1.46
N LEU A 139 -5.68 1.12 -1.26
CA LEU A 139 -4.53 1.48 -2.09
C LEU A 139 -3.25 0.90 -1.52
N ALA A 140 -2.35 0.48 -2.39
CA ALA A 140 -1.03 0.00 -1.98
C ALA A 140 0.07 0.42 -2.96
N VAL A 141 1.28 0.64 -2.43
CA VAL A 141 2.49 0.95 -3.19
C VAL A 141 3.66 0.14 -2.69
N ARG A 142 4.60 -0.19 -3.58
CA ARG A 142 5.91 -0.73 -3.21
C ARG A 142 6.94 0.38 -3.28
N ARG A 143 7.62 0.68 -2.17
CA ARG A 143 8.72 1.65 -2.14
C ARG A 143 10.03 0.98 -1.76
N ARG A 144 11.11 1.58 -2.26
CA ARG A 144 12.45 1.31 -1.77
C ARG A 144 12.55 1.86 -0.34
N LEU A 145 13.10 1.07 0.57
CA LEU A 145 13.44 1.54 1.91
C LEU A 145 14.68 2.44 1.86
N PRO A 146 14.68 3.56 2.61
CA PRO A 146 15.88 4.37 2.77
C PRO A 146 17.01 3.50 3.34
N GLY A 147 18.18 3.53 2.68
CA GLY A 147 19.31 2.68 3.02
C GLY A 147 20.63 3.31 2.64
N ARG A 148 21.72 2.88 3.27
CA ARG A 148 23.07 3.36 2.93
C ARG A 148 23.48 2.90 1.53
N ALA A 149 24.17 3.78 0.82
CA ALA A 149 24.82 3.45 -0.44
C ALA A 149 25.73 2.22 -0.28
N GLY A 150 25.69 1.30 -1.25
CA GLY A 150 26.47 0.06 -1.24
C GLY A 150 25.81 -1.14 -0.53
N HIS A 151 24.65 -0.97 0.11
CA HIS A 151 23.87 -2.08 0.64
C HIS A 151 22.82 -2.56 -0.37
N VAL A 152 22.45 -3.85 -0.28
CA VAL A 152 21.38 -4.44 -1.09
C VAL A 152 20.10 -3.64 -0.89
N GLU A 153 19.50 -3.21 -1.99
CA GLU A 153 18.24 -2.48 -1.96
C GLU A 153 17.14 -3.34 -1.32
N ARG A 154 16.44 -2.75 -0.36
CA ARG A 154 15.29 -3.36 0.27
C ARG A 154 14.04 -2.60 -0.15
N PHE A 155 12.95 -3.32 -0.25
CA PHE A 155 11.65 -2.76 -0.59
C PHE A 155 10.62 -3.20 0.44
N ALA A 156 9.59 -2.39 0.59
CA ALA A 156 8.43 -2.71 1.40
C ALA A 156 7.16 -2.29 0.65
N VAL A 157 6.11 -3.07 0.86
CA VAL A 157 4.76 -2.72 0.44
C VAL A 157 4.09 -1.96 1.57
N TYR A 158 3.54 -0.80 1.23
CA TYR A 158 2.70 0.00 2.11
C TYR A 158 1.28 -0.02 1.56
N ALA A 159 0.32 -0.15 2.46
CA ALA A 159 -1.10 -0.08 2.14
C ALA A 159 -1.79 0.88 3.11
N GLY A 160 -2.81 1.57 2.61
CA GLY A 160 -3.72 2.35 3.44
C GLY A 160 -4.73 1.48 4.18
N GLU A 161 -5.79 2.12 4.66
CA GLU A 161 -6.92 1.45 5.30
C GLU A 161 -7.94 0.98 4.25
N TRP A 162 -8.68 -0.09 4.56
CA TRP A 162 -9.84 -0.47 3.76
C TRP A 162 -10.95 0.57 3.92
N SER A 163 -11.55 0.97 2.80
CA SER A 163 -12.57 2.01 2.74
C SER A 163 -13.63 1.67 1.68
N ASP A 164 -14.71 2.45 1.64
CA ASP A 164 -15.66 2.40 0.54
C ASP A 164 -14.93 2.85 -0.76
N PRO A 165 -15.02 2.08 -1.86
CA PRO A 165 -14.49 2.49 -3.16
C PRO A 165 -14.83 3.92 -3.59
N ALA A 166 -16.00 4.44 -3.21
CA ALA A 166 -16.44 5.80 -3.53
C ALA A 166 -15.66 6.90 -2.78
N ASP A 167 -15.05 6.56 -1.64
CA ASP A 167 -14.28 7.49 -0.81
C ASP A 167 -12.78 7.50 -1.16
N VAL A 168 -12.35 6.62 -2.06
CA VAL A 168 -10.94 6.49 -2.44
C VAL A 168 -10.61 7.44 -3.60
N LEU A 169 -9.92 8.53 -3.29
CA LEU A 169 -9.40 9.49 -4.26
C LEU A 169 -7.87 9.52 -4.26
N VAL A 170 -7.30 9.85 -5.43
CA VAL A 170 -5.86 10.00 -5.62
C VAL A 170 -5.58 11.23 -6.46
N GLU A 171 -4.72 12.11 -5.95
CA GLU A 171 -4.21 13.26 -6.70
C GLU A 171 -2.85 12.95 -7.32
N ALA A 172 -2.67 13.34 -8.58
CA ALA A 172 -1.37 13.29 -9.26
C ALA A 172 -0.61 14.62 -9.08
N ALA A 173 -0.28 14.97 -7.84
CA ALA A 173 0.32 16.26 -7.51
C ALA A 173 1.86 16.22 -7.56
N GLY A 174 2.48 17.22 -8.20
CA GLY A 174 3.94 17.37 -8.28
C GLY A 174 4.41 18.01 -9.59
N ALA A 175 5.55 18.70 -9.56
CA ALA A 175 6.13 19.36 -10.72
C ALA A 175 6.86 18.37 -11.65
N THR A 176 7.27 17.21 -11.13
CA THR A 176 7.94 16.14 -11.90
C THR A 176 7.28 14.78 -11.63
N MET A 177 7.44 13.80 -12.52
CA MET A 177 6.92 12.44 -12.27
C MET A 177 7.51 11.77 -11.02
N ASP A 178 8.68 12.22 -10.56
CA ASP A 178 9.27 11.79 -9.28
C ASP A 178 8.45 12.33 -8.10
N GLU A 179 8.08 13.61 -8.14
CA GLU A 179 7.21 14.23 -7.13
C GLU A 179 5.79 13.69 -7.18
N VAL A 180 5.23 13.44 -8.37
CA VAL A 180 3.93 12.77 -8.53
C VAL A 180 3.97 11.38 -7.88
N TRP A 181 5.05 10.62 -8.08
CA TRP A 181 5.18 9.31 -7.44
C TRP A 181 5.30 9.42 -5.92
N ASP A 182 6.07 10.36 -5.42
CA ASP A 182 6.20 10.57 -3.97
C ASP A 182 4.88 11.10 -3.37
N SER A 183 4.11 11.94 -4.07
CA SER A 183 2.76 12.36 -3.64
C SER A 183 1.79 11.18 -3.57
N VAL A 184 1.73 10.34 -4.61
CA VAL A 184 0.91 9.11 -4.59
C VAL A 184 1.31 8.20 -3.43
N CYS A 185 2.61 8.04 -3.19
CA CYS A 185 3.12 7.27 -2.07
C CYS A 185 2.72 7.89 -0.72
N SER A 186 2.80 9.21 -0.58
CA SER A 186 2.40 9.92 0.63
C SER A 186 0.92 9.75 0.92
N GLN A 187 0.05 9.79 -0.10
CA GLN A 187 -1.38 9.57 0.07
C GLN A 187 -1.68 8.16 0.59
N VAL A 188 -1.01 7.15 0.04
CA VAL A 188 -1.18 5.76 0.48
C VAL A 188 -0.64 5.52 1.90
N ILE A 189 0.49 6.14 2.26
CA ILE A 189 1.18 5.87 3.54
C ILE A 189 0.67 6.76 4.69
N PHE A 190 0.35 8.01 4.38
CA PHE A 190 0.09 9.07 5.35
C PHE A 190 -1.26 9.77 5.16
N GLY A 191 -2.02 9.47 4.11
CA GLY A 191 -3.30 10.13 3.84
C GLY A 191 -3.17 11.61 3.44
N THR A 192 -2.03 12.02 2.89
CA THR A 192 -1.79 13.39 2.42
C THR A 192 -0.99 13.40 1.11
N GLU A 193 -1.31 14.34 0.24
CA GLU A 193 -0.69 14.60 -1.05
C GLU A 193 0.71 15.22 -0.98
N ASP A 194 1.16 15.68 0.19
CA ASP A 194 2.47 16.34 0.34
C ASP A 194 3.63 15.38 0.00
N PRO A 195 4.41 15.63 -1.08
CA PRO A 195 5.53 14.79 -1.45
C PRO A 195 6.81 15.10 -0.63
N ALA A 196 6.83 16.18 0.16
CA ALA A 196 8.03 16.67 0.82
C ALA A 196 8.57 15.68 1.86
N ASP A 197 9.90 15.54 1.87
CA ASP A 197 10.67 14.76 2.84
C ASP A 197 10.13 13.36 3.11
N LEU A 198 9.53 12.72 2.10
CA LEU A 198 8.80 11.47 2.25
C LEU A 198 9.63 10.36 2.89
N ASP A 199 10.91 10.25 2.51
CA ASP A 199 11.82 9.26 3.09
C ASP A 199 12.13 9.53 4.57
N ALA A 200 12.26 10.79 4.96
CA ALA A 200 12.46 11.16 6.36
C ALA A 200 11.19 10.92 7.20
N ARG A 201 10.01 11.26 6.64
CA ARG A 201 8.71 10.98 7.25
C ARG A 201 8.49 9.48 7.44
N LEU A 202 8.90 8.68 6.46
CA LEU A 202 8.83 7.23 6.53
C LEU A 202 9.75 6.65 7.62
N LEU A 203 11.00 7.11 7.69
CA LEU A 203 11.93 6.71 8.76
C LEU A 203 11.38 7.09 10.15
N ARG A 204 10.79 8.28 10.28
CA ARG A 204 10.13 8.74 11.52
C ARG A 204 8.97 7.82 11.90
N ARG A 205 8.07 7.51 10.96
CA ARG A 205 6.94 6.57 11.17
C ARG A 205 7.41 5.20 11.63
N ASP A 206 8.37 4.61 10.91
CA ASP A 206 8.84 3.26 11.22
C ASP A 206 9.56 3.22 12.59
N ARG A 207 10.28 4.30 12.94
CA ARG A 207 10.91 4.43 14.27
C ARG A 207 9.86 4.54 15.38
N ILE A 208 8.79 5.32 15.18
CA ILE A 208 7.67 5.40 16.13
C ILE A 208 7.05 4.02 16.33
N ALA A 209 6.74 3.28 15.27
CA ALA A 209 6.14 1.95 15.37
C ALA A 209 7.02 0.96 16.16
N VAL A 210 8.34 0.99 15.93
CA VAL A 210 9.30 0.16 16.71
C VAL A 210 9.29 0.55 18.19
N LEU A 211 9.29 1.84 18.50
CA LEU A 211 9.29 2.34 19.88
C LEU A 211 7.96 2.03 20.60
N GLU A 212 6.82 2.09 19.92
CA GLU A 212 5.50 1.73 20.49
C GLU A 212 5.41 0.24 20.84
N ALA A 213 5.95 -0.62 19.96
CA ALA A 213 6.06 -2.05 20.24
C ALA A 213 6.99 -2.31 21.44
N GLU A 214 8.11 -1.60 21.50
CA GLU A 214 9.05 -1.68 22.62
C GLU A 214 8.42 -1.17 23.93
N GLU A 215 7.68 -0.06 23.90
CA GLU A 215 6.93 0.46 25.05
C GLU A 215 5.95 -0.60 25.56
N THR A 216 5.14 -1.19 24.67
CA THR A 216 4.17 -2.23 25.03
C THR A 216 4.85 -3.42 25.71
N ARG A 217 5.98 -3.87 25.16
CA ARG A 217 6.79 -4.95 25.74
C ARG A 217 7.32 -4.57 27.13
N LEU A 218 7.92 -3.38 27.28
CA LEU A 218 8.52 -2.91 28.53
C LEU A 218 7.48 -2.71 29.62
N VAL A 219 6.28 -2.21 29.28
CA VAL A 219 5.14 -2.12 30.21
C VAL A 219 4.74 -3.52 30.70
N GLY A 220 4.67 -4.50 29.78
CA GLY A 220 4.42 -5.89 30.14
C GLY A 220 5.50 -6.48 31.05
N ASP A 221 6.78 -6.24 30.73
CA ASP A 221 7.92 -6.73 31.51
C ASP A 221 7.97 -6.12 32.91
N HIS A 222 7.71 -4.82 33.03
CA HIS A 222 7.62 -4.13 34.32
C HIS A 222 6.51 -4.72 35.20
N LYS A 223 5.32 -4.97 34.64
CA LYS A 223 4.19 -5.59 35.36
C LYS A 223 4.50 -7.02 35.83
N ARG A 224 5.24 -7.80 35.04
CA ARG A 224 5.57 -9.21 35.33
C ARG A 224 6.81 -9.37 36.24
N ALA A 225 7.62 -8.33 36.41
CA ALA A 225 8.87 -8.42 37.16
C ALA A 225 8.64 -8.68 38.66
N LYS A 226 9.09 -9.85 39.12
CA LYS A 226 9.08 -10.25 40.54
C LYS A 226 10.24 -9.66 41.35
N ASP A 227 11.33 -9.31 40.67
CA ASP A 227 12.54 -8.74 41.26
C ASP A 227 12.60 -7.21 41.06
N ALA A 228 13.06 -6.49 42.08
CA ALA A 228 13.10 -5.03 42.08
C ALA A 228 14.11 -4.45 41.07
N VAL A 229 15.24 -5.11 40.84
CA VAL A 229 16.26 -4.68 39.88
C VAL A 229 15.68 -4.74 38.46
N LYS A 230 15.07 -5.87 38.10
CA LYS A 230 14.42 -6.04 36.78
C LYS A 230 13.27 -5.06 36.55
N ARG A 231 12.51 -4.76 37.61
CA ARG A 231 11.43 -3.77 37.56
C ARG A 231 11.96 -2.36 37.27
N ASN A 232 13.04 -1.97 37.95
CA ASN A 232 13.69 -0.66 37.79
C ASN A 232 14.38 -0.53 36.42
N GLU A 233 15.02 -1.59 35.92
CA GLU A 233 15.61 -1.60 34.57
C GLU A 233 14.55 -1.40 33.48
N ALA A 234 13.41 -2.11 33.57
CA ALA A 234 12.31 -1.94 32.64
C ALA A 234 11.74 -0.52 32.69
N PHE A 235 11.62 0.06 33.89
CA PHE A 235 11.17 1.43 34.07
C PHE A 235 12.12 2.47 33.47
N ALA A 236 13.44 2.32 33.68
CA ALA A 236 14.44 3.21 33.10
C ALA A 236 14.47 3.17 31.56
N LYS A 237 14.33 1.96 30.97
CA LYS A 237 14.20 1.80 29.52
C LYS A 237 12.91 2.44 28.99
N LEU A 238 11.80 2.24 29.69
CA LEU A 238 10.51 2.82 29.34
C LEU A 238 10.56 4.35 29.32
N ALA A 239 11.24 4.98 30.29
CA ALA A 239 11.42 6.44 30.31
C ALA A 239 12.17 6.95 29.07
N LYS A 240 13.21 6.24 28.61
CA LYS A 240 13.96 6.60 27.39
C LYS A 240 13.10 6.46 26.14
N VAL A 241 12.39 5.34 26.00
CA VAL A 241 11.48 5.09 24.87
C VAL A 241 10.40 6.17 24.78
N ARG A 242 9.78 6.55 25.91
CA ARG A 242 8.78 7.62 25.96
C ARG A 242 9.33 9.00 25.62
N ALA A 243 10.55 9.31 26.07
CA ALA A 243 11.20 10.57 25.73
C ALA A 243 11.47 10.67 24.22
N GLU A 244 11.94 9.60 23.60
CA GLU A 244 12.16 9.54 22.15
C GLU A 244 10.84 9.62 21.37
N LEU A 245 9.80 8.91 21.80
CA LEU A 245 8.45 9.02 21.20
C LEU A 245 7.91 10.46 21.27
N ALA A 246 8.13 11.16 22.39
CA ALA A 246 7.70 12.55 22.52
C ALA A 246 8.44 13.46 21.53
N GLN A 247 9.77 13.28 21.39
CA GLN A 247 10.57 14.02 20.39
C GLN A 247 10.14 13.72 18.96
N LEU A 248 9.80 12.48 18.65
CA LEU A 248 9.36 12.06 17.33
C LEU A 248 7.88 12.34 17.06
N ARG A 249 7.08 12.82 18.02
CA ARG A 249 5.68 13.20 17.81
C ARG A 249 5.46 14.71 17.87
N GLY A 250 6.30 15.43 18.60
CA GLY A 250 6.39 16.90 18.56
C GLY A 250 6.92 17.41 17.23
#